data_AF-A0A090QY76-F1
#
_entry.id   AF-A0A090QY76-F1
#
_cell.length_a   1.000
_cell.length_b   1.000
_cell.length_c   1.000
_cell.angle_alpha   90.00
_cell.angle_beta   90.00
_cell.angle_gamma   90.00
#
_symmetry.space_group_name_H-M   'P 1'
#
loop_
_entity.id
_entity.type
_entity.pdbx_description
1 polymer ?
#
loop_
_entity_poly.entity_id
_entity_poly.type
_entity_poly.pdbx_seq_one_letter_code
_entity_poly.pdbx_strand_id
1 'polypeptide(L)' 'MRRDLAADGQPAQLYTLTNQAGMTATLMDIGATWISCTLPVDDEHREVVLGCAP' A
#
# COMPACT_ATOMS: atom_id res chain seq x y z
N MET A 1 2.79 -5.32 -10.23
CA MET A 1 2.24 -3.97 -10.04
C MET A 1 2.10 -3.31 -11.38
N ARG A 2 0.88 -2.89 -11.73
CA ARG A 2 0.60 -2.22 -12.98
C ARG A 2 1.18 -0.80 -12.91
N ARG A 3 2.05 -0.45 -13.84
CA ARG A 3 2.56 0.93 -14.00
C ARG A 3 1.53 1.71 -14.81
N ASP A 4 0.35 1.93 -14.23
CA ASP A 4 -0.62 2.81 -14.84
C ASP A 4 -0.16 4.25 -14.69
N LEU A 5 -0.39 5.04 -15.74
CA LEU A 5 -0.21 6.48 -15.68
C LEU A 5 -1.45 7.09 -15.03
N ALA A 6 -1.23 8.07 -14.16
CA ALA A 6 -2.26 8.95 -13.66
C ALA A 6 -2.80 9.85 -14.80
N ALA A 7 -3.88 10.58 -14.52
CA ALA A 7 -4.52 11.45 -15.51
C ALA A 7 -3.59 12.57 -16.04
N ASP A 8 -2.54 12.91 -15.28
CA ASP A 8 -1.50 13.87 -15.64
C ASP A 8 -0.36 13.25 -16.48
N GLY A 9 -0.46 11.96 -16.82
CA GLY A 9 0.55 11.22 -17.57
C GLY A 9 1.78 10.83 -16.75
N GLN A 10 1.80 11.09 -15.45
CA GLN A 10 2.89 10.66 -14.56
C GLN A 10 2.64 9.23 -14.07
N PRO A 11 3.69 8.43 -13.82
CA PRO A 11 3.54 7.12 -13.19
C PRO A 11 2.95 7.25 -11.78
N ALA A 12 2.12 6.29 -11.39
CA ALA A 12 1.65 6.18 -10.01
C ALA A 12 2.82 6.17 -9.00
N GLN A 13 2.72 6.99 -7.95
CA GLN A 13 3.68 6.98 -6.85
C GLN A 13 3.14 6.16 -5.69
N LEU A 14 4.01 5.35 -5.11
CA LEU A 14 3.72 4.57 -3.91
C LEU A 14 4.47 5.12 -2.71
N TYR A 15 3.76 5.25 -1.60
CA TYR A 15 4.28 5.72 -0.33
C TYR A 15 4.07 4.64 0.71
N THR A 16 5.17 4.13 1.26
CA THR A 16 5.13 3.19 2.39
C THR A 16 5.45 3.92 3.67
N LEU A 17 4.50 3.89 4.61
CA LEU A 17 4.62 4.46 5.94
C LEU A 17 4.85 3.34 6.94
N THR A 18 5.66 3.61 7.97
CA THR A 18 5.87 2.72 9.11
C THR A 18 5.62 3.49 10.39
N ASN A 19 4.90 2.89 11.34
CA ASN A 19 4.74 3.48 12.67
C ASN A 19 5.62 2.78 13.72
N GLN A 20 5.72 3.37 14.91
CA GLN A 20 6.52 2.82 16.01
C GLN A 20 5.97 1.51 16.59
N ALA A 21 4.71 1.19 16.31
CA ALA A 21 4.07 -0.06 16.73
C ALA A 21 4.32 -1.21 15.73
N GLY A 22 5.10 -1.01 14.67
CA GLY A 22 5.45 -2.04 13.70
C GLY A 22 4.44 -2.22 12.56
N MET A 23 3.41 -1.39 12.46
CA MET A 23 2.52 -1.38 11.29
C MET A 23 3.24 -0.77 10.09
N THR A 24 3.00 -1.34 8.91
CA THR A 24 3.32 -0.70 7.63
C THR A 24 2.05 -0.48 6.80
N ALA A 25 1.99 0.63 6.06
CA ALA A 25 0.89 0.91 5.13
C ALA A 25 1.45 1.47 3.82
N THR A 26 1.04 0.93 2.68
CA THR A 26 1.41 1.43 1.36
C THR A 26 0.21 2.06 0.67
N LEU A 27 0.36 3.31 0.24
CA LEU A 27 -0.66 4.09 -0.45
C LEU A 27 -0.17 4.52 -1.83
N MET A 28 -1.11 4.70 -2.75
CA MET A 28 -0.89 5.25 -4.08
C MET A 28 -1.50 6.64 -4.19
N ASP A 29 -0.84 7.56 -4.90
CA ASP A 29 -1.38 8.91 -5.16
C ASP A 29 -2.64 8.90 -6.05
N ILE A 30 -2.74 7.96 -7.00
CA ILE A 30 -3.94 7.77 -7.80
C ILE A 30 -5.10 7.31 -6.90
N GLY A 31 -6.12 8.17 -6.80
CA GLY A 31 -7.32 7.90 -6.01
C GLY A 31 -7.07 7.79 -4.50
N ALA A 32 -5.87 8.20 -4.02
CA ALA A 32 -5.44 7.96 -2.64
C ALA A 32 -5.60 6.48 -2.22
N THR A 33 -5.34 5.56 -3.14
CA THR A 33 -5.70 4.15 -2.97
C THR A 33 -4.81 3.48 -1.93
N TRP A 34 -5.41 2.76 -0.98
CA TRP A 34 -4.67 1.94 -0.03
C TRP A 34 -4.33 0.58 -0.68
N ILE A 35 -3.05 0.31 -0.84
CA ILE A 35 -2.54 -0.88 -1.56
C ILE A 35 -2.23 -2.05 -0.62
N SER A 36 -1.67 -1.77 0.56
CA SER A 36 -1.26 -2.78 1.54
C SER A 36 -1.27 -2.20 2.95
N CYS A 37 -1.61 -3.03 3.93
CA CYS A 37 -1.57 -2.71 5.35
C CYS A 37 -1.14 -3.95 6.11
N THR A 38 0.07 -3.92 6.66
CA THR A 38 0.59 -5.04 7.44
C THR A 38 0.61 -4.68 8.91
N LEU A 39 -0.07 -5.49 9.72
CA LEU A 39 -0.10 -5.36 11.18
C LEU A 39 0.67 -6.49 11.85
N PRO A 40 1.41 -6.22 12.93
CA PRO A 40 1.82 -7.28 13.85
C PRO A 40 0.58 -7.90 14.50
N VAL A 41 0.39 -9.19 14.33
CA VAL A 41 -0.68 -10.00 14.94
C VAL A 41 -0.04 -11.30 15.44
N ASP A 42 -0.02 -11.46 16.76
CA ASP A 42 0.74 -12.50 17.44
C ASP A 42 2.22 -12.46 17.01
N ASP A 43 2.79 -13.59 16.57
CA ASP A 43 4.18 -13.71 16.15
C ASP A 43 4.39 -13.42 14.63
N GLU A 44 3.39 -12.86 13.96
CA GLU A 44 3.39 -12.66 12.51
C GLU A 44 3.01 -11.23 12.08
N HIS A 45 3.45 -10.86 10.89
CA HIS A 45 3.00 -9.67 10.20
C HIS A 45 1.94 -10.04 9.17
N ARG A 46 0.71 -9.58 9.36
CA ARG A 46 -0.45 -9.97 8.53
C ARG A 46 -0.91 -8.82 7.66
N GLU A 47 -1.08 -9.10 6.37
CA GLU A 47 -1.78 -8.22 5.43
C GLU A 47 -3.27 -8.23 5.76
N VAL A 48 -3.83 -7.05 6.02
CA VAL A 48 -5.21 -6.90 6.50
C VAL A 48 -6.12 -6.13 5.55
N VAL A 49 -5.62 -5.66 4.39
CA VAL A 49 -6.47 -5.13 3.33
C VAL A 49 -6.56 -6.09 2.15
N LEU A 50 -7.74 -6.15 1.55
CA LEU A 50 -7.93 -6.91 0.31
C LEU A 50 -7.24 -6.17 -0.84
N GLY A 51 -6.48 -6.93 -1.63
CA GLY A 51 -5.83 -6.45 -2.83
C GLY A 51 -6.36 -7.12 -4.09
N CYS A 52 -5.85 -6.70 -5.24
CA CYS A 52 -6.02 -7.42 -6.50
C CYS A 52 -4.82 -8.33 -6.72
N ALA A 53 -5.06 -9.52 -7.29
CA ALA A 53 -3.99 -10.40 -7.73
C ALA A 53 -3.17 -9.74 -8.87
N PRO A 54 -1.89 -10.12 -9.04
CA PRO A 54 -1.04 -9.59 -10.11
C PRO A 54 -1.59 -9.81 -11.52
#